data_AF-A0A3B8J4W1-F1
#
_entry.id   AF-A0A3B8J4W1-F1
#
_cell.length_a   1.000
_cell.length_b   1.000
_cell.length_c   1.000
_cell.angle_alpha   90.00
_cell.angle_beta   90.00
_cell.angle_gamma   90.00
#
_symmetry.space_group_name_H-M   'P 1'
#
loop_
_entity.id
_entity.type
_entity.pdbx_description
1 polymer ?
#
loop_
_entity_poly.entity_id
_entity_poly.type
_entity_poly.pdbx_seq_one_letter_code
_entity_poly.pdbx_strand_id
1 'polypeptide(L)'
;TDFAIGDPATWFEITAENRIIFHSPKVEMGQGAFTGLAQIAAEELEVDVNRIEVVHATTINRPLDPRSTGGSDSITALWNPLREVAAGLRIMLLINAAQILGVAVGDLKLDNGVISGKGESLTYGDVVKQATTWEQPEEITFKSRSEYKHIGKPVERIDLMPKLLGDPIFGMDQSLPGMLYGVIVHPPKIDTVMVSADTAQAEG
;
A
#
# COMPACT_ATOMS: atom_id res chain seq x y z
N THR A 1 -19.42 -9.68 -4.49
CA THR A 1 -19.17 -10.08 -3.11
C THR A 1 -18.82 -8.80 -2.37
N ASP A 2 -19.63 -8.40 -1.41
CA ASP A 2 -19.41 -7.17 -0.64
C ASP A 2 -18.18 -7.38 0.23
N PHE A 3 -17.08 -6.71 -0.12
CA PHE A 3 -15.88 -6.70 0.72
C PHE A 3 -16.14 -5.81 1.93
N ALA A 4 -16.08 -6.39 3.13
CA ALA A 4 -16.27 -5.66 4.37
C ALA A 4 -15.16 -4.61 4.56
N ILE A 5 -15.45 -3.56 5.34
CA ILE A 5 -14.42 -2.63 5.83
C ILE A 5 -13.34 -3.45 6.53
N GLY A 6 -12.10 -3.41 6.02
CA GLY A 6 -10.98 -4.16 6.59
C GLY A 6 -10.73 -5.54 5.97
N ASP A 7 -11.31 -5.87 4.81
CA ASP A 7 -10.90 -7.05 4.05
C ASP A 7 -9.46 -6.87 3.52
N PRO A 8 -8.49 -7.72 3.95
CA PRO A 8 -7.12 -7.65 3.46
C PRO A 8 -7.00 -7.73 1.94
N ALA A 9 -7.93 -8.40 1.24
CA ALA A 9 -7.90 -8.53 -0.22
C ALA A 9 -8.08 -7.20 -0.98
N THR A 10 -8.65 -6.18 -0.32
CA THR A 10 -8.73 -4.84 -0.91
C THR A 10 -7.44 -4.04 -0.73
N TRP A 11 -6.62 -4.41 0.25
CA TRP A 11 -5.37 -3.71 0.60
C TRP A 11 -4.15 -4.39 0.00
N PHE A 12 -4.12 -5.72 0.00
CA PHE A 12 -2.96 -6.50 -0.38
C PHE A 12 -3.30 -7.57 -1.41
N GLU A 13 -2.40 -7.76 -2.35
CA GLU A 13 -2.34 -8.92 -3.22
C GLU A 13 -1.01 -9.65 -2.96
N ILE A 14 -1.09 -10.95 -2.64
CA ILE A 14 0.08 -11.82 -2.61
C ILE A 14 -0.06 -12.79 -3.76
N THR A 15 0.88 -12.71 -4.70
CA THR A 15 0.88 -13.56 -5.90
C THR A 15 1.44 -14.94 -5.59
N ALA A 16 1.10 -15.92 -6.44
CA ALA A 16 1.71 -17.25 -6.41
C ALA A 16 3.24 -17.18 -6.61
N GLU A 17 3.73 -16.18 -7.34
CA GLU A 17 5.14 -15.85 -7.55
C GLU A 17 5.78 -15.13 -6.35
N ASN A 18 5.07 -15.02 -5.23
CA ASN A 18 5.56 -14.47 -3.95
C ASN A 18 5.89 -12.97 -4.00
N ARG A 19 5.26 -12.22 -4.93
CA ARG A 19 5.18 -10.74 -4.87
C ARG A 19 4.12 -10.31 -3.87
N ILE A 20 4.42 -9.28 -3.09
CA ILE A 20 3.50 -8.64 -2.14
C ILE A 20 3.20 -7.25 -2.66
N ILE A 21 1.97 -7.01 -3.07
CA ILE A 21 1.51 -5.75 -3.63
C ILE A 21 0.60 -5.10 -2.59
N PHE A 22 0.90 -3.87 -2.21
CA PHE A 22 0.08 -3.04 -1.33
C PHE A 22 -0.60 -1.95 -2.16
N HIS A 23 -1.93 -1.99 -2.21
CA HIS A 23 -2.78 -0.99 -2.81
C HIS A 23 -3.02 0.16 -1.82
N SER A 24 -2.26 1.25 -1.96
CA SER A 24 -2.42 2.40 -1.08
C SER A 24 -3.59 3.28 -1.50
N PRO A 25 -4.53 3.63 -0.58
CA PRO A 25 -5.57 4.61 -0.88
C PRO A 25 -5.04 6.06 -0.85
N LYS A 26 -3.79 6.29 -0.42
CA LYS A 26 -3.17 7.62 -0.43
C LYS A 26 -2.57 7.93 -1.78
N VAL A 27 -2.65 9.18 -2.18
CA VAL A 27 -1.92 9.71 -3.33
C VAL A 27 -0.51 10.10 -2.88
N GLU A 28 0.49 9.42 -3.42
CA GLU A 28 1.89 9.84 -3.33
C GLU A 28 2.18 10.96 -4.34
N MET A 29 2.78 12.05 -3.85
CA MET A 29 3.07 13.28 -4.58
C MET A 29 4.48 13.81 -4.27
N GLY A 30 5.34 13.00 -3.66
CA GLY A 30 6.69 13.37 -3.22
C GLY A 30 6.88 13.39 -1.70
N GLN A 31 5.80 13.36 -0.91
CA GLN A 31 5.87 13.43 0.55
C GLN A 31 6.40 12.15 1.23
N GLY A 32 6.44 11.01 0.53
CA GLY A 32 6.94 9.75 1.09
C GLY A 32 5.91 8.97 1.92
N ALA A 33 4.62 9.19 1.64
CA ALA A 33 3.55 8.43 2.28
C ALA A 33 3.66 6.94 1.93
N PHE A 34 4.03 6.60 0.69
CA PHE A 34 4.20 5.20 0.27
C PHE A 34 5.25 4.48 1.11
N THR A 35 6.43 5.07 1.28
CA THR A 35 7.50 4.51 2.12
C THR A 35 7.07 4.39 3.58
N GLY A 36 6.39 5.40 4.13
CA GLY A 36 5.90 5.38 5.51
C GLY A 36 4.88 4.26 5.76
N LEU A 37 3.90 4.12 4.86
CA LEU A 37 2.88 3.09 4.93
C LEU A 37 3.47 1.69 4.66
N ALA A 38 4.43 1.57 3.73
CA ALA A 38 5.14 0.31 3.48
C ALA A 38 5.86 -0.19 4.74
N GLN A 39 6.49 0.69 5.52
CA GLN A 39 7.11 0.27 6.79
C GLN A 39 6.08 -0.28 7.79
N ILE A 40 4.89 0.32 7.86
CA ILE A 40 3.81 -0.17 8.73
C ILE A 40 3.34 -1.55 8.28
N ALA A 41 3.08 -1.70 6.98
CA ALA A 41 2.68 -2.97 6.38
C ALA A 41 3.76 -4.05 6.57
N ALA A 42 5.02 -3.73 6.28
CA ALA A 42 6.16 -4.64 6.38
C ALA A 42 6.38 -5.12 7.81
N GLU A 43 6.19 -4.23 8.78
CA GLU A 43 6.28 -4.58 10.19
C GLU A 43 5.25 -5.65 10.55
N GLU A 44 3.98 -5.41 10.28
CA GLU A 44 2.92 -6.37 10.62
C GLU A 44 2.92 -7.59 9.69
N LEU A 45 3.45 -7.52 8.47
CA LEU A 45 3.59 -8.69 7.61
C LEU A 45 4.87 -9.48 7.90
N GLU A 46 5.74 -9.03 8.81
CA GLU A 46 7.02 -9.69 9.10
C GLU A 46 7.86 -9.92 7.82
N VAL A 47 7.97 -8.88 6.98
CA VAL A 47 8.76 -8.89 5.73
C VAL A 47 9.69 -7.69 5.69
N ASP A 48 10.77 -7.79 4.92
CA ASP A 48 11.56 -6.62 4.57
C ASP A 48 10.73 -5.62 3.75
N VAL A 49 10.87 -4.33 4.04
CA VAL A 49 10.10 -3.27 3.37
C VAL A 49 10.28 -3.28 1.85
N ASN A 50 11.43 -3.70 1.34
CA ASN A 50 11.71 -3.76 -0.10
C ASN A 50 10.99 -4.92 -0.80
N ARG A 51 10.37 -5.84 -0.05
CA ARG A 51 9.52 -6.90 -0.60
C ARG A 51 8.10 -6.43 -0.89
N ILE A 52 7.71 -5.25 -0.42
CA ILE A 52 6.39 -4.67 -0.64
C ILE A 52 6.44 -3.71 -1.82
N GLU A 53 5.75 -4.07 -2.89
CA GLU A 53 5.46 -3.19 -4.00
C GLU A 53 4.24 -2.34 -3.66
N VAL A 54 4.42 -1.02 -3.55
CA VAL A 54 3.31 -0.11 -3.27
C VAL A 54 2.80 0.50 -4.55
N VAL A 55 1.51 0.29 -4.82
CA VAL A 55 0.81 0.85 -5.98
C VAL A 55 -0.37 1.69 -5.49
N HIS A 56 -0.81 2.66 -6.29
CA HIS A 56 -2.07 3.34 -5.99
C HIS A 56 -3.22 2.34 -6.10
N ALA A 57 -4.09 2.35 -5.10
CA ALA A 57 -5.35 1.61 -5.17
C ALA A 57 -6.20 2.16 -6.32
N THR A 58 -6.93 1.29 -7.01
CA THR A 58 -7.85 1.73 -8.05
C THR A 58 -9.06 2.46 -7.43
N THR A 59 -9.94 3.02 -8.25
CA THR A 59 -11.19 3.62 -7.76
C THR A 59 -12.30 2.59 -7.50
N ILE A 60 -12.10 1.34 -7.90
CA ILE A 60 -13.07 0.23 -7.80
C ILE A 60 -12.47 -0.82 -6.84
N ASN A 61 -13.28 -1.36 -5.92
CA ASN A 61 -12.83 -2.38 -4.94
C ASN A 61 -11.53 -2.00 -4.21
N ARG A 62 -11.54 -0.83 -3.58
CA ARG A 62 -10.36 -0.22 -2.95
C ARG A 62 -10.44 -0.21 -1.43
N PRO A 63 -9.32 -0.02 -0.74
CA PRO A 63 -9.32 0.34 0.67
C PRO A 63 -10.19 1.57 0.90
N LEU A 64 -11.15 1.45 1.81
CA LEU A 64 -11.99 2.58 2.19
C LEU A 64 -11.19 3.52 3.09
N ASP A 65 -10.86 4.69 2.53
CA ASP A 65 -10.25 5.78 3.25
C ASP A 65 -11.14 7.03 3.12
N PRO A 66 -11.89 7.41 4.17
CA PRO A 66 -12.74 8.59 4.13
C PRO A 66 -11.94 9.90 4.08
N ARG A 67 -10.60 9.85 4.29
CA ARG A 67 -9.73 11.01 4.20
C ARG A 67 -8.80 10.89 3.00
N SER A 68 -8.81 11.89 2.12
CA SER A 68 -7.86 11.96 1.01
C SER A 68 -6.41 12.15 1.50
N THR A 69 -5.45 12.30 0.59
CA THR A 69 -4.15 12.89 0.93
C THR A 69 -4.33 14.37 1.20
N GLY A 70 -4.25 14.77 2.48
CA GLY A 70 -4.39 16.16 2.91
C GLY A 70 -4.20 16.28 4.42
N GLY A 71 -4.17 17.50 4.95
CA GLY A 71 -4.16 17.73 6.42
C GLY A 71 -2.94 17.16 7.17
N SER A 72 -1.88 16.75 6.47
CA SER A 72 -0.70 16.09 7.02
C SER A 72 -1.01 14.85 7.86
N ASP A 73 -2.06 14.11 7.51
CA ASP A 73 -2.61 13.03 8.33
C ASP A 73 -2.45 11.63 7.73
N SER A 74 -1.78 11.48 6.58
CA SER A 74 -1.82 10.22 5.83
C SER A 74 -1.34 9.00 6.64
N ILE A 75 -0.27 9.18 7.42
CA ILE A 75 0.27 8.13 8.30
C ILE A 75 -0.63 7.93 9.52
N THR A 76 -1.10 9.01 10.16
CA THR A 76 -1.88 8.91 11.40
C THR A 76 -3.29 8.36 11.15
N ALA A 77 -3.90 8.69 10.02
CA ALA A 77 -5.20 8.19 9.60
C ALA A 77 -5.18 6.69 9.31
N LEU A 78 -4.10 6.19 8.70
CA LEU A 78 -3.99 4.78 8.30
C LEU A 78 -3.22 3.92 9.30
N TRP A 79 -2.72 4.49 10.40
CA TRP A 79 -1.88 3.77 11.37
C TRP A 79 -2.55 2.49 11.90
N ASN A 80 -3.79 2.58 12.41
CA ASN A 80 -4.49 1.38 12.90
C ASN A 80 -5.10 0.54 11.77
N PRO A 81 -5.85 1.11 10.80
CA PRO A 81 -6.46 0.31 9.74
C PRO A 81 -5.45 -0.54 8.97
N LEU A 82 -4.30 0.03 8.61
CA LEU A 82 -3.27 -0.70 7.89
C LEU A 82 -2.64 -1.82 8.75
N ARG A 83 -2.44 -1.57 10.04
CA ARG A 83 -1.93 -2.60 10.96
C ARG A 83 -2.93 -3.73 11.16
N GLU A 84 -4.22 -3.41 11.25
CA GLU A 84 -5.31 -4.39 11.34
C GLU A 84 -5.32 -5.33 10.14
N VAL A 85 -5.34 -4.77 8.92
CA VAL A 85 -5.39 -5.61 7.71
C VAL A 85 -4.09 -6.38 7.49
N ALA A 86 -2.93 -5.79 7.77
CA ALA A 86 -1.63 -6.44 7.59
C ALA A 86 -1.40 -7.56 8.61
N ALA A 87 -1.73 -7.32 9.89
CA ALA A 87 -1.65 -8.35 10.92
C ALA A 87 -2.69 -9.46 10.71
N GLY A 88 -3.90 -9.11 10.29
CA GLY A 88 -4.92 -10.08 9.89
C GLY A 88 -4.42 -10.99 8.77
N LEU A 89 -3.84 -10.43 7.71
CA LEU A 89 -3.25 -11.19 6.61
C LEU A 89 -2.11 -12.11 7.08
N ARG A 90 -1.20 -11.61 7.95
CA ARG A 90 -0.14 -12.43 8.56
C ARG A 90 -0.71 -13.63 9.30
N ILE A 91 -1.76 -13.44 10.09
CA ILE A 91 -2.41 -14.53 10.84
C ILE A 91 -3.06 -15.53 9.88
N MET A 92 -3.75 -15.06 8.84
CA MET A 92 -4.36 -15.92 7.81
C MET A 92 -3.30 -16.78 7.10
N LEU A 93 -2.14 -16.20 6.78
CA LEU A 93 -1.01 -16.91 6.18
C LEU A 93 -0.46 -18.00 7.12
N LEU A 94 -0.33 -17.70 8.41
CA LEU A 94 0.13 -18.67 9.42
C LEU A 94 -0.86 -19.82 9.62
N ILE A 95 -2.17 -19.53 9.67
CA ILE A 95 -3.22 -20.56 9.77
C ILE A 95 -3.14 -21.50 8.57
N ASN A 96 -3.06 -20.96 7.35
CA ASN A 96 -2.99 -21.78 6.14
C ASN A 96 -1.67 -22.57 6.06
N ALA A 97 -0.54 -21.96 6.40
CA ALA A 97 0.74 -22.68 6.47
C ALA A 97 0.69 -23.83 7.48
N ALA A 98 0.05 -23.64 8.64
CA ALA A 98 -0.11 -24.67 9.65
C ALA A 98 -0.92 -25.86 9.12
N GLN A 99 -1.99 -25.58 8.36
CA GLN A 99 -2.79 -26.61 7.68
C GLN A 99 -1.98 -27.37 6.63
N ILE A 100 -1.22 -26.66 5.78
CA ILE A 100 -0.36 -27.26 4.74
C ILE A 100 0.70 -28.19 5.36
N LEU A 101 1.36 -27.75 6.42
CA LEU A 101 2.44 -28.48 7.08
C LEU A 101 1.94 -29.54 8.09
N GLY A 102 0.65 -29.52 8.42
CA GLY A 102 0.03 -30.40 9.41
C GLY A 102 0.61 -30.22 10.82
N VAL A 103 0.78 -28.97 11.26
CA VAL A 103 1.28 -28.59 12.59
C VAL A 103 0.37 -27.55 13.24
N ALA A 104 0.57 -27.24 14.52
CA ALA A 104 -0.14 -26.12 15.16
C ALA A 104 0.48 -24.78 14.73
N VAL A 105 -0.34 -23.71 14.67
CA VAL A 105 0.15 -22.35 14.36
C VAL A 105 1.27 -21.91 15.31
N GLY A 106 1.17 -22.28 16.60
CA GLY A 106 2.19 -21.95 17.60
C GLY A 106 3.54 -22.67 17.42
N ASP A 107 3.59 -23.71 16.60
CA ASP A 107 4.83 -24.43 16.26
C ASP A 107 5.53 -23.84 15.02
N LEU A 108 4.91 -22.84 14.38
CA LEU A 108 5.48 -22.15 13.23
C LEU A 108 6.40 -21.00 13.66
N LYS A 109 7.48 -20.82 12.91
CA LYS A 109 8.30 -19.62 12.97
C LYS A 109 8.12 -18.82 11.69
N LEU A 110 7.83 -17.53 11.83
CA LEU A 110 7.79 -16.57 10.74
C LEU A 110 9.00 -15.63 10.84
N ASP A 111 9.75 -15.51 9.75
CA ASP A 111 10.83 -14.55 9.63
C ASP A 111 10.95 -14.11 8.17
N ASN A 112 10.92 -12.79 7.95
CA ASN A 112 11.08 -12.18 6.64
C ASN A 112 10.21 -12.81 5.53
N GLY A 113 8.93 -13.07 5.81
CA GLY A 113 7.96 -13.64 4.87
C GLY A 113 8.20 -15.11 4.51
N VAL A 114 8.95 -15.83 5.33
CA VAL A 114 9.14 -17.27 5.25
C VAL A 114 8.60 -17.90 6.53
N ILE A 115 7.65 -18.80 6.37
CA ILE A 115 7.04 -19.57 7.44
C ILE A 115 7.72 -20.93 7.47
N SER A 116 8.20 -21.35 8.63
CA SER A 116 8.92 -22.62 8.80
C SER A 116 8.31 -23.44 9.93
N GLY A 117 8.25 -24.76 9.73
CA GLY A 117 7.70 -25.72 10.68
C GLY A 117 8.04 -27.15 10.27
N LYS A 118 8.30 -28.03 11.24
CA LYS A 118 8.59 -29.47 10.98
C LYS A 118 9.76 -29.74 10.01
N GLY A 119 10.70 -28.80 9.87
CA GLY A 119 11.84 -28.91 8.96
C GLY A 119 11.55 -28.49 7.52
N GLU A 120 10.34 -27.99 7.24
CA GLU A 120 9.93 -27.44 5.95
C GLU A 120 9.75 -25.92 6.05
N SER A 121 9.81 -25.25 4.89
CA SER A 121 9.65 -23.80 4.78
C SER A 121 8.74 -23.45 3.61
N LEU A 122 7.85 -22.49 3.82
CA LEU A 122 6.91 -21.94 2.84
C LEU A 122 7.08 -20.43 2.77
N THR A 123 7.16 -19.88 1.57
CA THR A 123 6.97 -18.45 1.35
C THR A 123 5.48 -18.10 1.38
N TYR A 124 5.13 -16.82 1.46
CA TYR A 124 3.73 -16.40 1.34
C TYR A 124 3.11 -16.83 0.00
N GLY A 125 3.86 -16.76 -1.10
CA GLY A 125 3.41 -17.28 -2.38
C GLY A 125 3.16 -18.79 -2.39
N ASP A 126 3.95 -19.58 -1.65
CA ASP A 126 3.73 -21.02 -1.54
C ASP A 126 2.46 -21.35 -0.74
N VAL A 127 2.15 -20.55 0.28
CA VAL A 127 0.88 -20.64 1.00
C VAL A 127 -0.28 -20.29 0.05
N VAL A 128 -0.18 -19.20 -0.70
CA VAL A 128 -1.21 -18.79 -1.67
C VAL A 128 -1.47 -19.86 -2.73
N LYS A 129 -0.42 -20.53 -3.22
CA LYS A 129 -0.56 -21.63 -4.21
C LYS A 129 -1.32 -22.84 -3.68
N GLN A 130 -1.24 -23.12 -2.38
CA GLN A 130 -1.69 -24.38 -1.78
C GLN A 130 -2.95 -24.21 -0.94
N ALA A 131 -3.17 -23.02 -0.37
CA ALA A 131 -4.33 -22.70 0.45
C ALA A 131 -5.61 -22.71 -0.40
N THR A 132 -6.59 -23.50 0.02
CA THR A 132 -7.89 -23.59 -0.65
C THR A 132 -8.97 -22.76 0.04
N THR A 133 -8.77 -22.42 1.32
CA THR A 133 -9.77 -21.76 2.16
C THR A 133 -9.11 -20.65 2.96
N TRP A 134 -9.70 -19.46 2.93
CA TRP A 134 -9.20 -18.30 3.66
C TRP A 134 -10.28 -17.84 4.64
N GLU A 135 -10.02 -18.03 5.92
CA GLU A 135 -10.89 -17.59 7.01
C GLU A 135 -10.30 -16.35 7.67
N GLN A 136 -11.13 -15.33 7.88
CA GLN A 136 -10.73 -14.13 8.57
C GLN A 136 -10.58 -14.44 10.07
N PRO A 137 -9.48 -14.04 10.73
CA PRO A 137 -9.30 -14.29 12.15
C PRO A 137 -10.26 -13.47 12.99
N GLU A 138 -10.82 -14.08 14.05
CA GLU A 138 -11.69 -13.39 15.01
C GLU A 138 -10.92 -12.37 15.85
N GLU A 139 -9.68 -12.70 16.21
CA GLU A 139 -8.78 -11.83 16.99
C GLU A 139 -7.54 -11.45 16.18
N ILE A 140 -7.31 -10.15 16.06
CA ILE A 140 -6.12 -9.61 15.40
C ILE A 140 -5.13 -9.15 16.47
N THR A 141 -3.97 -9.80 16.50
CA THR A 141 -2.87 -9.42 17.39
C THR A 141 -1.82 -8.64 16.61
N PHE A 142 -1.43 -7.47 17.13
CA PHE A 142 -0.36 -6.68 16.51
C PHE A 142 1.00 -7.01 17.10
N LYS A 143 2.04 -6.77 16.31
CA LYS A 143 3.40 -6.73 16.87
C LYS A 143 3.53 -5.61 17.90
N SER A 144 4.27 -5.90 18.96
CA SER A 144 4.63 -4.89 19.95
C SER A 144 5.70 -3.95 19.41
N ARG A 145 5.77 -2.73 19.93
CA ARG A 145 6.78 -1.73 19.52
C ARG A 145 8.22 -2.24 19.72
N SER A 146 8.46 -3.09 20.70
CA SER A 146 9.78 -3.71 20.95
C SER A 146 10.21 -4.67 19.86
N GLU A 147 9.28 -5.19 19.07
CA GLU A 147 9.55 -6.11 17.96
C GLU A 147 9.77 -5.38 16.64
N TYR A 148 9.68 -4.04 16.62
CA TYR A 148 9.72 -3.28 15.39
C TYR A 148 11.07 -3.32 14.70
N LYS A 149 11.07 -3.83 13.46
CA LYS A 149 12.24 -3.94 12.59
C LYS A 149 12.40 -2.73 11.68
N HIS A 150 11.30 -2.13 11.19
CA HIS A 150 11.32 -1.07 10.18
C HIS A 150 10.76 0.25 10.69
N ILE A 151 9.66 0.23 11.45
CA ILE A 151 9.01 1.46 11.91
C ILE A 151 9.97 2.30 12.77
N GLY A 152 10.12 3.57 12.42
CA GLY A 152 10.95 4.52 13.15
C GLY A 152 12.44 4.45 12.80
N LYS A 153 12.82 3.66 11.79
CA LYS A 153 14.18 3.61 11.27
C LYS A 153 14.25 4.31 9.90
N PRO A 154 15.42 4.86 9.53
CA PRO A 154 15.61 5.36 8.18
C PRO A 154 15.57 4.18 7.20
N VAL A 155 14.73 4.29 6.17
CA VAL A 155 14.66 3.36 5.05
C VAL A 155 14.79 4.14 3.75
N GLU A 156 15.34 3.50 2.72
CA GLU A 156 15.36 4.09 1.39
C GLU A 156 13.94 4.27 0.85
N ARG A 157 13.76 5.28 -0.01
CA ARG A 157 12.47 5.53 -0.62
C ARG A 157 12.18 4.48 -1.67
N ILE A 158 11.12 3.69 -1.45
CA ILE A 158 10.67 2.64 -2.38
C ILE A 158 10.26 3.18 -3.76
N ASP A 159 9.94 4.47 -3.83
CA ASP A 159 9.50 5.17 -5.03
C ASP A 159 10.57 6.10 -5.63
N LEU A 160 11.83 5.97 -5.21
CA LEU A 160 12.90 6.88 -5.61
C LEU A 160 13.29 6.72 -7.08
N MET A 161 13.51 5.49 -7.54
CA MET A 161 14.02 5.24 -8.89
C MET A 161 13.09 5.77 -9.99
N PRO A 162 11.78 5.50 -9.97
CA PRO A 162 10.86 6.07 -10.95
C PRO A 162 10.88 7.61 -10.98
N LYS A 163 11.05 8.26 -9.82
CA LYS A 163 11.16 9.73 -9.74
C LYS A 163 12.44 10.28 -10.34
N LEU A 164 13.57 9.60 -10.12
CA LEU A 164 14.86 9.99 -10.68
C LEU A 164 14.91 9.80 -12.19
N LEU A 165 14.24 8.76 -12.71
CA LEU A 165 14.20 8.45 -14.13
C LEU A 165 13.14 9.24 -14.90
N GLY A 166 12.25 9.94 -14.19
CA GLY A 166 11.16 10.70 -14.82
C GLY A 166 10.04 9.80 -15.34
N ASP A 167 9.81 8.65 -14.72
CA ASP A 167 8.69 7.80 -15.04
C ASP A 167 7.37 8.54 -14.71
N PRO A 168 6.32 8.39 -15.53
CA PRO A 168 5.06 9.13 -15.38
C PRO A 168 4.19 8.56 -14.25
N ILE A 169 4.70 8.64 -13.03
CA ILE A 169 4.05 8.07 -11.84
C ILE A 169 3.11 9.05 -11.15
N PHE A 170 3.20 10.35 -11.45
CA PHE A 170 2.25 11.34 -10.97
C PHE A 170 1.20 11.63 -12.03
N GLY A 171 -0.02 11.96 -11.59
CA GLY A 171 -1.10 12.31 -12.51
C GLY A 171 -0.76 13.50 -13.42
N MET A 172 0.12 14.40 -12.97
CA MET A 172 0.59 15.54 -13.77
C MET A 172 1.54 15.15 -14.92
N ASP A 173 2.13 13.95 -14.86
CA ASP A 173 3.06 13.46 -15.88
C ASP A 173 2.34 12.71 -17.01
N GLN A 174 1.04 12.46 -16.86
CA GLN A 174 0.24 11.71 -17.83
C GLN A 174 -0.05 12.58 -19.06
N SER A 175 0.09 12.00 -20.25
CA SER A 175 -0.26 12.63 -21.52
C SER A 175 -1.24 11.74 -22.30
N LEU A 176 -2.41 12.29 -22.64
CA LEU A 176 -3.45 11.59 -23.40
C LEU A 176 -3.48 12.06 -24.86
N PRO A 177 -3.91 11.21 -25.82
CA PRO A 177 -4.14 11.66 -27.20
C PRO A 177 -5.11 12.84 -27.23
N GLY A 178 -4.68 13.96 -27.82
CA GLY A 178 -5.47 15.19 -27.90
C GLY A 178 -5.57 16.00 -26.61
N MET A 179 -4.74 15.71 -25.59
CA MET A 179 -4.74 16.47 -24.34
C MET A 179 -4.38 17.93 -24.56
N LEU A 180 -5.25 18.83 -24.09
CA LEU A 180 -5.01 20.28 -24.09
C LEU A 180 -4.34 20.69 -22.78
N TYR A 181 -3.52 21.74 -22.83
CA TYR A 181 -2.82 22.28 -21.67
C TYR A 181 -3.35 23.67 -21.35
N GLY A 182 -3.72 23.90 -20.08
CA GLY A 182 -4.13 25.21 -19.57
C GLY A 182 -3.09 25.78 -18.60
N VAL A 183 -2.87 27.09 -18.65
CA VAL A 183 -2.02 27.81 -17.68
C VAL A 183 -2.78 29.00 -17.11
N ILE A 184 -2.53 29.32 -15.83
CA ILE A 184 -3.11 30.51 -15.21
C ILE A 184 -2.32 31.73 -15.68
N VAL A 185 -3.01 32.70 -16.29
CA VAL A 185 -2.43 34.02 -16.58
C VAL A 185 -2.41 34.82 -15.28
N HIS A 186 -1.24 34.94 -14.67
CA HIS A 186 -1.07 35.74 -13.46
C HIS A 186 -1.02 37.24 -13.81
N PRO A 187 -1.66 38.12 -12.99
CA PRO A 187 -1.53 39.54 -13.19
C PRO A 187 -0.09 39.99 -12.95
N PRO A 188 0.40 41.04 -13.63
CA PRO A 188 1.77 41.53 -13.45
C PRO A 188 1.99 42.18 -12.07
N LYS A 189 0.91 42.47 -11.32
CA LYS A 189 0.94 43.13 -10.01
C LYS A 189 -0.09 42.52 -9.07
N ILE A 190 0.21 42.61 -7.78
CA ILE A 190 -0.74 42.33 -6.69
C ILE A 190 -1.92 43.31 -6.79
N ASP A 191 -3.12 42.89 -6.38
CA ASP A 191 -4.38 43.66 -6.37
C ASP A 191 -4.93 44.10 -7.74
N THR A 192 -4.46 43.51 -8.84
CA THR A 192 -5.02 43.78 -10.17
C THR A 192 -6.34 43.03 -10.36
N VAL A 193 -7.33 43.67 -10.99
CA VAL A 193 -8.61 43.06 -11.36
C VAL A 193 -8.59 42.70 -12.85
N MET A 194 -9.04 41.48 -13.20
CA MET A 194 -9.22 41.09 -14.60
C MET A 194 -10.32 41.96 -15.23
N VAL A 195 -10.01 42.62 -16.36
CA VAL A 195 -10.99 43.44 -17.10
C VAL A 195 -11.66 42.61 -18.20
N SER A 196 -10.87 41.92 -19.01
CA SER A 196 -11.35 41.09 -20.13
C SER A 196 -10.28 40.08 -20.54
N ALA A 197 -10.70 39.01 -21.22
CA ALA A 197 -9.83 38.06 -21.91
C ALA A 197 -10.42 37.74 -23.29
N ASP A 198 -9.57 37.56 -24.30
CA ASP A 198 -9.97 36.98 -25.59
C ASP A 198 -9.76 35.47 -25.52
N THR A 199 -10.86 34.72 -25.49
CA THR A 199 -10.89 33.26 -25.35
C THR A 199 -11.17 32.55 -26.67
N ALA A 200 -11.31 33.28 -27.79
CA ALA A 200 -11.79 32.71 -29.04
C ALA A 200 -10.95 31.53 -29.57
N GLN A 201 -9.64 31.51 -29.30
CA GLN A 201 -8.76 30.41 -29.70
C GLN A 201 -8.87 29.16 -28.80
N ALA A 202 -9.38 29.31 -27.57
CA ALA A 202 -9.50 28.23 -26.58
C ALA A 202 -10.89 27.56 -26.59
N GLU A 203 -11.88 28.17 -27.24
CA GLU A 203 -13.27 27.69 -27.32
C GLU A 203 -13.53 26.69 -28.47
N GLY A 204 -12.47 26.24 -29.14
CA GLY A 204 -12.53 25.31 -30.27
C GLY A 204 -12.96 23.90 -29.90
#